data_AF-A0AAJ1NSC6-F1
#
_entry.id   AF-A0AAJ1NSC6-F1
#
_cell.length_a   1.000
_cell.length_b   1.000
_cell.length_c   1.000
_cell.angle_alpha   90.00
_cell.angle_beta   90.00
_cell.angle_gamma   90.00
#
_symmetry.space_group_name_H-M   'P 1'
#
loop_
_entity.id
_entity.type
_entity.pdbx_description
1 polymer ?
#
loop_
_entity_poly.entity_id
_entity_poly.type
_entity_poly.pdbx_seq_one_letter_code
_entity_poly.pdbx_strand_id
1 'polypeptide(L)'
;EIVACLAGPFAESAFEGYLDPRDMAMNASDGNEGSSDYADAKRIYGELRFLMPRRPRWRRIEDRTARLVLDHWSAIEALAAHLLVKHDLQFDEALTIVAPHLPPMPAATPPERHPQPA
;
A
#
# COMPACT_ATOMS: atom_id res chain seq x y z
N GLU A 1 3.95 -1.82 8.40
CA GLU A 1 3.17 -0.87 9.22
C GLU A 1 2.65 0.35 8.53
N ILE A 2 3.32 1.51 8.48
CA ILE A 2 2.65 2.77 8.05
C ILE A 2 1.92 2.63 6.70
N VAL A 3 2.56 2.05 5.69
CA VAL A 3 1.93 1.83 4.37
C VAL A 3 0.76 0.83 4.44
N ALA A 4 0.86 -0.21 5.27
CA ALA A 4 -0.21 -1.20 5.44
C ALA A 4 -1.44 -0.58 6.10
N CYS A 5 -1.25 0.25 7.13
CA CYS A 5 -2.34 1.02 7.76
C CYS A 5 -2.98 2.00 6.77
N LEU A 6 -2.19 2.63 5.89
CA LEU A 6 -2.74 3.56 4.90
C LEU A 6 -3.42 2.85 3.71
N ALA A 7 -3.10 1.58 3.44
CA ALA A 7 -3.56 0.89 2.24
C ALA A 7 -5.09 0.73 2.19
N GLY A 8 -5.73 0.42 3.32
CA GLY A 8 -7.19 0.32 3.43
C GLY A 8 -7.90 1.64 3.10
N PRO A 9 -7.65 2.73 3.86
CA PRO A 9 -8.26 4.04 3.59
C PRO A 9 -7.98 4.57 2.18
N PHE A 10 -6.79 4.33 1.63
CA PHE A 10 -6.49 4.74 0.25
C PHE A 10 -7.23 3.89 -0.79
N ALA A 11 -7.44 2.59 -0.53
CA ALA A 11 -8.27 1.75 -1.40
C ALA A 11 -9.74 2.19 -1.37
N GLU A 12 -10.25 2.62 -0.21
CA GLU A 12 -11.58 3.22 -0.08
C GLU A 12 -11.70 4.52 -0.89
N SER A 13 -10.72 5.44 -0.76
CA SER A 13 -10.71 6.65 -1.58
C SER A 13 -10.61 6.37 -3.08
N ALA A 14 -9.81 5.37 -3.49
CA ALA A 14 -9.74 4.97 -4.89
C ALA A 14 -11.09 4.43 -5.38
N PHE A 15 -11.79 3.64 -4.55
CA PHE A 15 -13.12 3.11 -4.83
C PHE A 15 -14.16 4.23 -5.03
N GLU A 16 -14.07 5.29 -4.21
CA GLU A 16 -14.93 6.49 -4.33
C GLU A 16 -14.59 7.39 -5.52
N GLY A 17 -13.52 7.08 -6.27
CA GLY A 17 -13.14 7.76 -7.50
C GLY A 17 -12.02 8.78 -7.34
N TYR A 18 -11.40 8.89 -6.16
CA TYR A 18 -10.23 9.74 -5.96
C TYR A 18 -8.98 9.05 -6.53
N LEU A 19 -8.41 9.63 -7.58
CA LEU A 19 -7.21 9.09 -8.25
C LEU A 19 -5.95 9.95 -8.04
N ASP A 20 -6.11 11.18 -7.55
CA ASP A 20 -4.98 12.02 -7.16
C ASP A 20 -4.53 11.66 -5.72
N PRO A 21 -3.24 11.35 -5.49
CA PRO A 21 -2.75 10.97 -4.16
C PRO A 21 -3.06 11.97 -3.04
N ARG A 22 -3.15 13.27 -3.36
CA ARG A 22 -3.46 14.31 -2.38
C ARG A 22 -4.93 14.28 -2.01
N ASP A 23 -5.81 14.09 -2.98
CA ASP A 23 -7.25 14.03 -2.75
C ASP A 23 -7.61 12.73 -2.00
N MET A 24 -6.96 11.61 -2.36
CA MET A 24 -7.05 10.36 -1.60
C MET A 24 -6.60 10.54 -0.15
N ALA A 25 -5.48 11.21 0.09
CA ALA A 25 -4.99 11.47 1.44
C ALA A 25 -5.93 12.36 2.25
N MET A 26 -6.56 13.36 1.62
CA MET A 26 -7.56 14.23 2.25
C MET A 26 -8.81 13.44 2.63
N ASN A 27 -9.34 12.64 1.70
CA ASN A 27 -10.52 11.81 1.95
C ASN A 27 -10.24 10.76 3.04
N ALA A 28 -9.11 10.06 2.95
CA ALA A 28 -8.67 9.09 3.95
C ALA A 28 -8.40 9.72 5.32
N SER A 29 -8.03 10.99 5.39
CA SER A 29 -7.82 11.71 6.66
C SER A 29 -9.12 12.20 7.29
N ASP A 30 -10.07 12.65 6.47
CA ASP A 30 -11.31 13.29 6.90
C ASP A 30 -12.42 12.25 7.19
N GLY A 31 -12.36 11.08 6.54
CA GLY A 31 -13.39 10.05 6.58
C GLY A 31 -13.60 9.32 7.91
N ASN A 32 -12.82 9.58 8.97
CA ASN A 32 -12.98 8.87 10.25
C ASN A 32 -12.48 9.68 11.45
N GLU A 33 -13.36 10.52 12.02
CA GLU A 33 -13.23 11.05 13.38
C GLU A 33 -13.46 9.93 14.41
N GLY A 34 -12.45 9.07 14.59
CA GLY A 34 -12.45 8.05 15.64
C GLY A 34 -11.78 6.75 15.19
N SER A 35 -10.51 6.57 15.56
CA SER A 35 -9.74 5.32 15.36
C SER A 35 -9.58 4.87 13.89
N SER A 36 -9.20 5.78 12.99
CA SER A 36 -8.85 5.40 11.61
C SER A 36 -7.45 4.79 11.54
N ASP A 37 -7.26 3.79 10.68
CA ASP A 37 -5.92 3.25 10.37
C ASP A 37 -4.95 4.35 9.90
N TYR A 38 -5.49 5.42 9.32
CA TYR A 38 -4.73 6.62 8.95
C TYR A 38 -4.21 7.39 10.19
N ALA A 39 -4.99 7.49 11.27
CA ALA A 39 -4.54 8.06 12.53
C ALA A 39 -3.44 7.19 13.18
N ASP A 40 -3.57 5.85 13.13
CA ASP A 40 -2.53 4.94 13.60
C ASP A 40 -1.24 5.06 12.78
N ALA A 41 -1.36 5.20 11.45
CA ALA A 41 -0.23 5.47 10.57
C ALA A 41 0.51 6.78 10.96
N LYS A 42 -0.24 7.84 11.30
CA LYS A 42 0.32 9.11 11.81
C LYS A 42 1.00 8.94 13.17
N ARG A 43 0.40 8.18 14.08
CA ARG A 43 0.98 7.88 15.41
C ARG A 43 2.31 7.15 15.27
N ILE A 44 2.35 6.06 14.50
CA ILE A 44 3.55 5.26 14.26
C ILE A 44 4.64 6.11 13.59
N TYR A 45 4.29 6.95 12.61
CA TYR A 45 5.22 7.88 11.99
C TYR A 45 5.76 8.93 12.97
N GLY A 46 4.92 9.40 13.89
CA GLY A 46 5.29 10.27 15.00
C GLY A 46 6.28 9.62 15.97
N GLU A 47 6.12 8.35 16.28
CA GLU A 47 7.08 7.59 17.11
C GLU A 47 8.41 7.39 16.39
N LEU A 48 8.36 6.99 15.11
CA LEU A 48 9.54 6.89 14.24
C LEU A 48 10.31 8.20 14.12
N ARG A 49 9.64 9.35 14.26
CA ARG A 49 10.31 10.65 14.25
C ARG A 49 11.36 10.79 15.33
N PHE A 50 11.13 10.20 16.50
CA PHE A 50 12.05 10.27 17.62
C PHE A 50 13.21 9.27 17.50
N LEU A 51 12.99 8.16 16.79
CA LEU A 51 13.96 7.07 16.65
C LEU A 51 14.91 7.22 15.45
N MET A 52 14.48 7.91 14.39
CA MET A 52 15.25 8.03 13.14
C MET A 52 15.40 9.49 12.65
N PRO A 53 16.62 10.05 12.62
CA PRO A 53 16.88 11.42 12.15
C PRO A 53 16.65 11.61 10.65
N ARG A 54 16.87 10.56 9.84
CA ARG A 54 16.67 10.57 8.39
C ARG A 54 15.55 9.62 8.01
N ARG A 55 14.36 10.17 7.78
CA ARG A 55 13.17 9.42 7.36
C ARG A 55 12.50 10.06 6.15
N PRO A 56 11.73 9.27 5.36
CA PRO A 56 10.90 9.81 4.30
C PRO A 56 9.93 10.84 4.86
N ARG A 57 9.65 11.90 4.10
CA ARG A 57 8.59 12.84 4.46
C ARG A 57 7.24 12.13 4.43
N TRP A 58 6.34 12.44 5.36
CA TRP A 58 4.98 11.91 5.43
C TRP A 58 4.29 11.87 4.06
N ARG A 59 4.30 12.99 3.36
CA ARG A 59 3.73 13.10 2.00
C ARG A 59 4.28 12.07 1.01
N ARG A 60 5.57 11.74 1.08
CA ARG A 60 6.14 10.68 0.21
C ARG A 60 5.61 9.29 0.56
N ILE A 61 5.21 9.06 1.80
CA ILE A 61 4.61 7.79 2.22
C ILE A 61 3.17 7.72 1.69
N GLU A 62 2.41 8.81 1.77
CA GLU A 62 1.08 8.93 1.17
C GLU A 62 1.13 8.71 -0.35
N ASP A 63 2.00 9.46 -1.05
CA ASP A 63 2.18 9.34 -2.50
C ASP A 63 2.52 7.89 -2.91
N ARG A 64 3.41 7.24 -2.15
CA ARG A 64 3.79 5.85 -2.38
C ARG A 64 2.64 4.89 -2.12
N THR A 65 1.82 5.13 -1.10
CA THR A 65 0.69 4.27 -0.77
C THR A 65 -0.41 4.40 -1.82
N ALA A 66 -0.78 5.62 -2.21
CA ALA A 66 -1.70 5.86 -3.33
C ALA A 66 -1.22 5.12 -4.58
N ARG A 67 0.07 5.28 -4.92
CA ARG A 67 0.61 4.62 -6.10
C ARG A 67 0.54 3.09 -5.99
N LEU A 68 0.86 2.52 -4.83
CA LEU A 68 0.77 1.08 -4.59
C LEU A 68 -0.68 0.58 -4.77
N VAL A 69 -1.66 1.27 -4.19
CA VAL A 69 -3.08 0.91 -4.32
C VAL A 69 -3.52 0.97 -5.79
N LEU A 70 -3.19 2.05 -6.49
CA LEU A 70 -3.59 2.24 -7.89
C LEU A 70 -2.90 1.26 -8.84
N ASP A 71 -1.59 1.01 -8.65
CA ASP A 71 -0.83 0.06 -9.48
C ASP A 71 -1.32 -1.38 -9.31
N HIS A 72 -1.88 -1.72 -8.15
CA HIS A 72 -2.40 -3.05 -7.84
C HIS A 72 -3.93 -3.11 -7.77
N TRP A 73 -4.63 -2.11 -8.31
CA TRP A 73 -6.09 -2.00 -8.21
C TRP A 73 -6.81 -3.26 -8.68
N SER A 74 -6.39 -3.85 -9.82
CA SER A 74 -7.01 -5.08 -10.33
C SER A 74 -6.92 -6.28 -9.37
N ALA A 75 -5.86 -6.36 -8.56
CA ALA A 75 -5.72 -7.39 -7.54
C ALA A 75 -6.65 -7.15 -6.35
N ILE A 76 -6.80 -5.88 -5.96
CA ILE A 76 -7.69 -5.44 -4.88
C ILE A 76 -9.15 -5.70 -5.27
N GLU A 77 -9.55 -5.37 -6.50
CA GLU A 77 -10.88 -5.66 -7.03
C GLU A 77 -11.18 -7.16 -7.06
N ALA A 78 -10.21 -7.97 -7.52
CA ALA A 78 -10.37 -9.42 -7.53
C ALA A 78 -10.60 -9.98 -6.12
N LEU A 79 -9.77 -9.57 -5.15
CA LEU A 79 -9.97 -9.95 -3.74
C LEU A 79 -11.33 -9.52 -3.20
N ALA A 80 -11.73 -8.27 -3.45
CA ALA A 80 -13.01 -7.73 -3.00
C ALA A 80 -14.19 -8.52 -3.59
N ALA A 81 -14.15 -8.85 -4.89
CA ALA A 81 -15.17 -9.66 -5.55
C ALA A 81 -15.31 -11.05 -4.91
N HIS A 82 -14.18 -11.70 -4.57
CA HIS A 82 -14.19 -12.99 -3.89
C HIS A 82 -14.70 -12.89 -2.45
N LEU A 83 -14.31 -11.86 -1.70
CA LEU A 83 -14.79 -11.61 -0.33
C LEU A 83 -16.29 -11.32 -0.28
N LEU A 84 -16.83 -10.60 -1.26
CA LEU A 84 -18.28 -10.34 -1.35
C LEU A 84 -19.11 -11.62 -1.45
N VAL A 85 -18.56 -12.68 -2.07
CA VAL A 85 -19.26 -13.95 -2.24
C VAL A 85 -19.01 -14.91 -1.08
N LYS A 86 -17.76 -15.03 -0.63
CA LYS A 86 -17.36 -16.05 0.35
C LYS A 86 -17.43 -15.55 1.80
N HIS A 87 -17.47 -14.24 2.01
CA HIS A 87 -17.41 -13.54 3.30
C HIS A 87 -16.14 -13.76 4.14
N ASP A 88 -15.32 -14.74 3.79
CA ASP A 88 -14.00 -15.00 4.38
C ASP A 88 -13.06 -15.63 3.35
N LEU A 89 -11.77 -15.35 3.46
CA LEU A 89 -10.73 -15.94 2.63
C LEU A 89 -9.55 -16.35 3.51
N GLN A 90 -9.09 -17.58 3.31
CA GLN A 90 -7.82 -18.02 3.88
C GLN A 90 -6.66 -17.39 3.11
N PHE A 91 -5.51 -17.23 3.77
CA PHE A 91 -4.36 -16.54 3.19
C PHE A 91 -3.90 -17.16 1.85
N ASP A 92 -3.82 -18.49 1.76
CA ASP A 92 -3.40 -19.19 0.54
C ASP A 92 -4.40 -18.99 -0.62
N GLU A 93 -5.68 -18.83 -0.31
CA GLU A 93 -6.72 -18.54 -1.29
C GLU A 93 -6.58 -17.11 -1.80
N ALA A 94 -6.35 -16.15 -0.88
CA ALA A 94 -6.08 -14.77 -1.23
C ALA A 94 -4.83 -14.65 -2.12
N LEU A 95 -3.76 -15.40 -1.83
CA LEU A 95 -2.58 -15.46 -2.69
C LEU A 95 -2.91 -16.00 -4.09
N THR A 96 -3.72 -17.07 -4.15
CA THR A 96 -4.13 -17.66 -5.43
C THR A 96 -4.93 -16.68 -6.28
N ILE A 97 -5.79 -15.87 -5.65
CA ILE A 97 -6.59 -14.83 -6.31
C ILE A 97 -5.69 -13.68 -6.79
N VAL A 98 -4.74 -13.23 -5.97
CA VAL A 98 -3.89 -12.06 -6.27
C VAL A 98 -2.79 -12.38 -7.28
N ALA A 99 -2.24 -13.59 -7.28
CA ALA A 99 -1.06 -13.96 -8.07
C ALA A 99 -1.13 -13.59 -9.57
N PRO A 100 -2.27 -13.79 -10.29
CA PRO A 100 -2.39 -13.41 -11.70
C PRO A 100 -2.34 -11.89 -11.96
N HIS A 101 -2.61 -11.07 -10.94
CA HIS A 101 -2.68 -9.61 -11.03
C HIS A 101 -1.39 -8.91 -10.61
N LEU A 102 -0.43 -9.64 -10.04
CA LEU A 102 0.85 -9.07 -9.66
C LEU A 102 1.76 -8.94 -10.88
N PRO A 103 2.55 -7.85 -10.97
CA PRO A 103 3.61 -7.78 -11.96
C PRO A 103 4.55 -8.97 -11.78
N PRO A 104 5.11 -9.53 -12.87
CA PRO A 104 6.10 -10.59 -12.76
C PRO A 104 7.22 -10.10 -11.87
N MET A 105 7.59 -10.88 -10.85
CA MET A 105 8.72 -10.56 -9.99
C MET A 105 9.91 -10.25 -10.91
N PRO A 106 10.61 -9.11 -10.72
CA PRO A 106 11.83 -8.87 -11.46
C PRO A 106 12.76 -10.05 -11.16
N ALA A 107 13.13 -10.79 -12.21
CA ALA A 107 14.14 -11.83 -12.08
C ALA A 107 15.36 -11.18 -11.43
N ALA A 108 15.87 -11.78 -10.35
CA ALA A 108 17.09 -11.32 -9.72
C ALA A 108 18.16 -11.25 -10.80
N THR A 109 18.50 -10.04 -11.25
CA THR A 109 19.64 -9.84 -12.15
C THR A 109 20.85 -10.36 -11.41
N PRO A 110 21.56 -11.39 -11.94
CA PRO A 110 22.80 -11.83 -11.34
C PRO A 110 23.72 -10.61 -11.22
N PRO A 111 24.44 -10.42 -10.10
CA PRO A 111 25.34 -9.29 -9.97
C PRO A 111 26.31 -9.29 -11.15
N GLU A 112 26.38 -8.18 -11.88
CA GLU A 112 27.37 -7.96 -12.93
C GLU A 112 28.75 -8.23 -12.33
N ARG A 113 29.44 -9.27 -12.80
CA ARG A 113 30.85 -9.47 -12.48
C ARG A 113 31.62 -8.34 -13.12
N HIS A 114 31.94 -7.31 -12.34
CA HIS A 114 32.96 -6.35 -12.74
C HIS A 114 34.27 -7.11 -13.02
N PRO A 115 34.92 -6.91 -14.19
CA PRO A 115 36.21 -7.51 -14.45
C PRO A 115 37.24 -6.96 -13.45
N GLN A 116 37.93 -7.85 -12.73
CA GLN A 116 39.06 -7.46 -11.89
C GLN A 116 40.22 -7.05 -12.80
N PRO A 117 40.91 -5.93 -12.52
CA PRO A 117 42.08 -5.52 -13.27
C PRO A 117 43.24 -6.50 -13.01
N ALA A 118 43.99 -6.79 -14.08
CA ALA A 118 45.13 -7.70 -14.12
C ALA A 118 46.37 -7.16 -13.39
#